data_AF-A0A976CE07-F1
#
_entry.id   AF-A0A976CE07-F1
#
_cell.length_a   1.000
_cell.length_b   1.000
_cell.length_c   1.000
_cell.angle_alpha   90.00
_cell.angle_beta   90.00
_cell.angle_gamma   90.00
#
_symmetry.space_group_name_H-M   'P 1'
#
loop_
_entity.id
_entity.type
_entity.pdbx_description
1 polymer ?
#
loop_
_entity_poly.entity_id
_entity_poly.type
_entity_poly.pdbx_seq_one_letter_code
_entity_poly.pdbx_strand_id
1 'polypeptide(L)'
;MGGDWKDMFFGVQNNDFELVRYHICMGVDLNYQHPEFLTSPLIESIRFQYLEMTKYLLDNGAKPDLKEAESNKTPLEIAKLLGYDNLYKLLQQYLKSNE
;
A
#
# COMPACT_ATOMS: atom_id res chain seq x y z
N MET A 1 -19.47 -11.86 7.82
CA MET A 1 -18.26 -12.33 7.12
C MET A 1 -17.24 -11.22 7.20
N GLY A 2 -15.96 -11.58 7.36
CA GLY A 2 -14.84 -10.66 7.61
C GLY A 2 -14.60 -9.67 6.47
N GLY A 3 -13.56 -8.85 6.61
CA GLY A 3 -13.29 -7.76 5.68
C GLY A 3 -13.06 -8.26 4.26
N ASP A 4 -13.65 -7.55 3.29
CA ASP A 4 -13.43 -7.77 1.86
C ASP A 4 -12.19 -6.98 1.40
N TRP A 5 -11.26 -7.67 0.73
CA TRP A 5 -10.04 -7.03 0.23
C TRP A 5 -10.33 -6.05 -0.91
N LYS A 6 -11.26 -6.35 -1.81
CA LYS A 6 -11.60 -5.48 -2.94
C LYS A 6 -12.24 -4.18 -2.44
N ASP A 7 -13.15 -4.27 -1.48
CA ASP A 7 -13.76 -3.08 -0.87
C ASP A 7 -12.71 -2.20 -0.17
N MET A 8 -11.79 -2.82 0.58
CA MET A 8 -10.66 -2.10 1.16
C MET A 8 -9.76 -1.45 0.10
N PHE A 9 -9.46 -2.18 -0.98
CA PHE A 9 -8.65 -1.69 -2.09
C PHE A 9 -9.31 -0.49 -2.79
N PHE A 10 -10.62 -0.53 -3.01
CA PHE A 10 -11.38 0.62 -3.50
C PHE A 10 -11.36 1.78 -2.50
N GLY A 11 -11.37 1.51 -1.19
CA GLY A 11 -11.14 2.51 -0.16
C GLY A 11 -9.79 3.23 -0.33
N VAL A 12 -8.72 2.48 -0.63
CA VAL A 12 -7.41 3.07 -0.93
C VAL A 12 -7.45 3.96 -2.17
N GLN A 13 -8.06 3.48 -3.26
CA GLN A 13 -8.18 4.26 -4.52
C GLN A 13 -8.99 5.55 -4.32
N ASN A 14 -10.01 5.53 -3.46
CA ASN A 14 -10.83 6.69 -3.12
C ASN A 14 -10.27 7.55 -1.98
N ASN A 15 -9.11 7.19 -1.42
CA ASN A 15 -8.53 7.81 -0.23
C ASN A 15 -9.47 7.82 1.01
N ASP A 16 -10.32 6.80 1.14
CA ASP A 16 -11.28 6.64 2.23
C ASP A 16 -10.63 5.90 3.41
N PHE A 17 -10.12 6.67 4.36
CA PHE A 17 -9.49 6.13 5.57
C PHE A 17 -10.44 5.32 6.44
N GLU A 18 -11.73 5.65 6.48
CA GLU A 18 -12.68 4.96 7.36
C GLU A 18 -12.99 3.58 6.81
N LEU A 19 -13.18 3.45 5.50
CA LEU A 19 -13.35 2.15 4.86
C LEU A 19 -12.08 1.30 5.00
N VAL A 20 -10.91 1.88 4.72
CA VAL A 20 -9.62 1.16 4.86
C VAL A 20 -9.41 0.69 6.31
N ARG A 21 -9.66 1.56 7.30
CA ARG A 21 -9.57 1.23 8.73
C ARG A 21 -10.52 0.10 9.11
N TYR A 22 -11.79 0.19 8.69
CA TYR A 22 -12.79 -0.85 8.98
C TYR A 22 -12.31 -2.23 8.52
N HIS A 23 -11.82 -2.34 7.28
CA HIS A 23 -11.36 -3.62 6.73
C HIS A 23 -10.06 -4.13 7.37
N ILE A 24 -9.12 -3.25 7.72
CA ILE A 24 -7.92 -3.62 8.49
C ILE A 24 -8.34 -4.20 9.86
N CYS A 25 -9.28 -3.58 10.57
CA CYS A 25 -9.81 -4.10 11.83
C CYS A 25 -10.48 -5.47 11.70
N MET A 26 -11.03 -5.77 10.52
CA MET A 26 -11.62 -7.07 10.21
C MET A 26 -10.59 -8.13 9.77
N GLY A 27 -9.30 -7.81 9.78
CA GLY A 27 -8.20 -8.74 9.53
C GLY A 27 -7.85 -8.96 8.06
N VAL A 28 -8.17 -7.99 7.18
CA VAL A 28 -7.72 -8.06 5.78
C VAL A 28 -6.19 -8.01 5.71
N ASP A 29 -5.60 -8.93 4.94
CA ASP A 29 -4.16 -8.95 4.70
C ASP A 29 -3.76 -7.84 3.71
N LEU A 30 -3.06 -6.82 4.21
CA LEU A 30 -2.50 -5.72 3.42
C LEU A 30 -1.43 -6.15 2.41
N ASN A 31 -0.89 -7.36 2.55
CA ASN A 31 0.17 -7.89 1.69
C ASN A 31 -0.35 -8.86 0.63
N TYR A 32 -1.64 -9.19 0.66
CA TYR A 32 -2.28 -9.96 -0.39
C TYR A 32 -2.37 -9.12 -1.67
N GLN A 33 -2.05 -9.74 -2.80
CA GLN A 33 -2.21 -9.15 -4.13
C GLN A 33 -3.28 -9.93 -4.89
N HIS A 34 -4.41 -9.28 -5.13
CA HIS A 34 -5.55 -9.93 -5.75
C HIS A 34 -5.26 -10.26 -7.22
N PRO A 35 -5.57 -11.49 -7.71
CA PRO A 35 -5.23 -11.94 -9.06
C PRO A 35 -5.75 -11.06 -10.21
N GLU A 36 -6.84 -10.33 -10.00
CA GLU A 36 -7.39 -9.37 -10.99
C GLU A 36 -6.63 -8.03 -11.03
N PHE A 37 -6.02 -7.61 -9.92
CA PHE A 37 -5.38 -6.29 -9.79
C PHE A 37 -3.86 -6.37 -9.87
N LEU A 38 -3.27 -7.51 -9.46
CA LEU A 38 -1.83 -7.80 -9.53
C LEU A 38 -0.94 -6.76 -8.81
N THR A 39 -1.49 -6.08 -7.81
CA THR A 39 -0.79 -5.07 -7.00
C THR A 39 -1.26 -5.11 -5.55
N SER A 40 -0.53 -4.42 -4.68
CA SER A 40 -0.86 -4.28 -3.26
C SER A 40 -1.52 -2.92 -2.97
N PRO A 41 -2.30 -2.81 -1.89
CA PRO A 41 -2.86 -1.53 -1.43
C PRO A 41 -1.79 -0.44 -1.25
N LEU A 42 -0.59 -0.82 -0.78
CA LEU A 42 0.52 0.10 -0.58
C LEU A 42 1.05 0.69 -1.90
N ILE A 43 1.15 -0.12 -2.95
CA ILE A 43 1.62 0.35 -4.26
C ILE A 43 0.55 1.21 -4.91
N GLU A 44 -0.72 0.85 -4.74
CA GLU A 44 -1.82 1.65 -5.27
C GLU A 44 -1.85 3.06 -4.64
N SER A 45 -1.71 3.19 -3.31
CA SER A 45 -1.64 4.51 -2.67
C SER A 45 -0.47 5.37 -3.17
N ILE A 46 0.65 4.75 -3.57
CA ILE A 46 1.79 5.42 -4.19
C ILE A 46 1.43 5.93 -5.60
N ARG A 47 0.77 5.11 -6.43
CA ARG A 47 0.33 5.51 -7.78
C ARG A 47 -0.60 6.72 -7.74
N PHE A 48 -1.42 6.84 -6.69
CA PHE A 48 -2.30 8.00 -6.45
C PHE A 48 -1.63 9.17 -5.70
N GLN A 49 -0.35 9.06 -5.31
CA GLN A 49 0.38 10.06 -4.52
C GLN A 49 -0.23 10.37 -3.14
N TYR A 50 -0.95 9.42 -2.54
CA TYR A 50 -1.56 9.59 -1.21
C TYR A 50 -0.52 9.32 -0.11
N LEU A 51 0.23 10.36 0.27
CA LEU A 51 1.29 10.27 1.28
C LEU A 51 0.77 9.74 2.63
N GLU A 52 -0.33 10.30 3.14
CA GLU A 52 -0.90 9.91 4.43
C GLU A 52 -1.49 8.50 4.40
N MET A 53 -2.15 8.11 3.30
CA MET A 53 -2.68 6.74 3.16
C MET A 53 -1.53 5.73 3.07
N THR A 54 -0.47 6.05 2.33
CA THR A 54 0.73 5.23 2.24
C THR A 54 1.36 5.03 3.63
N LYS A 55 1.52 6.11 4.40
CA LYS A 55 2.01 6.05 5.77
C LYS A 55 1.10 5.20 6.65
N TYR A 56 -0.21 5.39 6.54
CA TYR A 56 -1.19 4.63 7.31
C TYR A 56 -1.14 3.13 7.03
N LEU A 57 -1.02 2.72 5.76
CA LEU A 57 -0.87 1.31 5.39
C LEU A 57 0.43 0.72 5.94
N LEU A 58 1.54 1.46 5.87
CA LEU A 58 2.84 1.05 6.45
C LEU A 58 2.76 0.89 7.97
N ASP A 59 2.15 1.85 8.67
CA ASP A 59 1.93 1.81 10.12
C ASP A 59 1.08 0.60 10.55
N ASN A 60 0.25 0.05 9.65
CA ASN A 60 -0.59 -1.13 9.87
C ASN A 60 -0.01 -2.44 9.32
N GLY A 61 1.28 -2.47 8.97
CA GLY A 61 1.98 -3.72 8.61
C GLY A 61 1.99 -4.06 7.12
N ALA A 62 1.69 -3.10 6.25
CA ALA A 62 2.00 -3.26 4.83
C ALA A 62 3.53 -3.32 4.63
N LYS A 63 4.00 -4.30 3.86
CA LYS A 63 5.43 -4.55 3.62
C LYS A 63 6.02 -3.56 2.61
N PRO A 64 6.98 -2.70 3.00
CA PRO A 64 7.57 -1.70 2.12
C PRO A 64 8.48 -2.29 1.02
N ASP A 65 8.84 -3.57 1.12
CA ASP A 65 9.71 -4.32 0.21
C ASP A 65 8.95 -5.32 -0.68
N LEU A 66 7.64 -5.46 -0.51
CA LEU A 66 6.81 -6.40 -1.27
C LEU A 66 6.76 -6.02 -2.76
N LYS A 67 7.30 -6.88 -3.62
CA LYS A 67 7.28 -6.67 -5.06
C LYS A 67 5.88 -6.82 -5.63
N GLU A 68 5.52 -5.90 -6.52
CA GLU A 68 4.30 -5.96 -7.31
C GLU A 68 4.28 -7.19 -8.23
N ALA A 69 3.15 -7.89 -8.29
CA ALA A 69 2.98 -9.04 -9.16
C ALA A 69 2.98 -8.67 -10.64
N GLU A 70 2.44 -7.50 -11.00
CA GLU A 70 2.42 -6.98 -12.38
C GLU A 70 3.83 -6.62 -12.89
N SER A 71 4.56 -5.76 -12.16
CA SER A 71 5.77 -5.13 -12.68
C SER A 71 7.08 -5.67 -12.09
N ASN A 72 6.99 -6.56 -11.08
CA ASN A 72 8.10 -7.09 -10.29
C ASN A 72 8.98 -6.01 -9.61
N LYS A 73 8.39 -4.86 -9.30
CA LYS A 73 9.06 -3.73 -8.64
C LYS A 73 8.59 -3.57 -7.21
N THR A 74 9.50 -3.13 -6.35
CA THR A 74 9.20 -2.71 -4.99
C THR A 74 8.47 -1.36 -4.97
N PRO A 75 7.72 -1.04 -3.89
CA PRO A 75 7.13 0.28 -3.66
C PRO A 75 8.14 1.41 -3.85
N LEU A 76 9.38 1.22 -3.36
CA LEU A 76 10.44 2.21 -3.46
C LEU A 76 10.88 2.45 -4.91
N GLU A 77 11.04 1.39 -5.70
CA GLU A 77 11.36 1.50 -7.13
C GLU A 77 10.25 2.19 -7.91
N ILE A 78 8.98 1.91 -7.60
CA ILE A 78 7.83 2.57 -8.23
C ILE A 78 7.82 4.07 -7.89
N ALA A 79 7.94 4.45 -6.62
CA ALA A 79 8.01 5.85 -6.21
C ALA A 79 9.17 6.60 -6.89
N LYS A 80 10.32 5.95 -7.05
CA LYS A 80 11.49 6.50 -7.75
C LYS A 80 11.23 6.70 -9.25
N LEU A 81 10.65 5.71 -9.92
CA LEU A 81 10.34 5.77 -11.35
C LEU A 81 9.33 6.88 -11.68
N LEU A 82 8.39 7.12 -10.78
CA LEU A 82 7.38 8.17 -10.93
C LEU A 82 7.85 9.56 -10.47
N GLY A 83 9.03 9.66 -9.85
CA GLY A 83 9.57 10.93 -9.34
C GLY A 83 8.88 11.44 -8.07
N TYR A 84 8.31 10.56 -7.26
CA TYR A 84 7.56 10.91 -6.05
C TYR A 84 8.47 10.99 -4.83
N ASP A 85 9.27 12.06 -4.75
CA ASP A 85 10.33 12.23 -3.75
C ASP A 85 9.86 12.07 -2.29
N ASN A 86 8.67 12.58 -1.95
CA ASN A 86 8.13 12.47 -0.58
C ASN A 86 7.81 11.02 -0.23
N LEU A 87 7.19 10.28 -1.15
CA LEU A 87 6.89 8.85 -0.98
C LEU A 87 8.16 8.01 -0.97
N TYR A 88 9.12 8.34 -1.83
CA TYR A 88 10.43 7.68 -1.84
C TYR A 88 11.13 7.83 -0.48
N LYS A 89 11.19 9.05 0.06
CA LYS A 89 11.77 9.31 1.39
C LYS A 89 11.04 8.58 2.51
N LEU A 90 9.69 8.57 2.47
CA LEU A 90 8.87 7.82 3.44
C LEU A 90 9.24 6.33 3.41
N LEU A 91 9.22 5.70 2.24
CA LEU A 91 9.54 4.27 2.10
C LEU A 91 10.97 3.94 2.56
N GLN A 92 11.95 4.81 2.25
CA GLN A 92 13.32 4.64 2.75
C GLN A 92 13.41 4.63 4.28
N GLN A 93 12.58 5.41 4.98
CA GLN A 93 12.57 5.43 6.45
C GLN A 93 12.05 4.11 7.02
N TYR A 94 10.99 3.54 6.44
CA TYR A 94 10.43 2.26 6.89
C TYR A 94 11.35 1.09 6.58
N LEU A 95 12.06 1.10 5.45
CA LEU A 95 13.02 0.04 5.12
C LEU A 95 14.19 -0.01 6.11
N LYS A 96 14.74 1.15 6.50
CA LYS A 96 15.84 1.24 7.49
C LYS A 96 15.43 0.88 8.91
N SER A 97 14.15 1.06 9.24
CA SER A 97 13.64 0.76 10.58
C SER A 97 13.35 -0.74 10.78
N ASN A 98 13.37 -1.52 9.71
CA ASN A 98 13.07 -2.95 9.69
C ASN A 98 14.33 -3.84 9.55
N GLU A 99 15.53 -3.26 9.64
CA GLU A 99 16.83 -3.94 9.72
C GLU A 99 17.33 -4.00 11.17
#